data_AF-A0A7S2TRS4-F1
#
_entry.id   AF-A0A7S2TRS4-F1
#
_cell.length_a   1.000
_cell.length_b   1.000
_cell.length_c   1.000
_cell.angle_alpha   90.00
_cell.angle_beta   90.00
_cell.angle_gamma   90.00
#
_symmetry.space_group_name_H-M   'P 1'
#
loop_
_entity.id
_entity.type
_entity.pdbx_description
1 polymer ?
#
loop_
_entity_poly.entity_id
_entity_poly.type
_entity_poly.pdbx_seq_one_letter_code
_entity_poly.pdbx_strand_id
1 'polypeptide(L)'
;GANMQLLAGQSLQAIPQLDPKRLNLRTVGSGSSTAPIYGVATGFQDLKATSSRNDNRVTVKRSCINCKLAKTRCDNERPCRRCVRTGREATCVDSVHKKRGRKRSVNPSTAAMKARMSDM
;
A
#
# COMPACT_ATOMS: atom_id res chain seq x y z
N GLY A 1 68.97 5.85 17.60
CA GLY A 1 68.58 7.24 17.35
C GLY A 1 67.12 7.27 17.00
N ALA A 2 66.32 7.96 17.79
CA ALA A 2 64.91 8.24 17.53
C ALA A 2 64.76 9.41 16.56
N ASN A 3 63.83 9.34 15.59
CA ASN A 3 63.13 10.53 15.13
C ASN A 3 61.92 10.20 14.23
N MET A 4 60.77 10.79 14.63
CA MET A 4 59.72 11.49 13.86
C MET A 4 59.45 11.00 12.42
N GLN A 5 58.22 10.80 11.96
CA GLN A 5 57.16 11.80 11.88
C GLN A 5 55.77 11.16 12.08
N LEU A 6 55.01 11.78 12.98
CA LEU A 6 53.55 11.73 13.04
C LEU A 6 52.98 12.54 11.87
N LEU A 7 52.03 11.97 11.13
CA LEU A 7 51.18 12.72 10.20
C LEU A 7 49.79 12.87 10.81
N ALA A 8 49.46 14.15 11.02
CA ALA A 8 48.15 14.77 11.19
C ALA A 8 46.96 13.91 10.73
N GLY A 9 45.88 13.82 11.51
CA GLY A 9 44.99 14.95 11.72
C GLY A 9 44.00 15.04 10.56
N GLN A 10 43.10 14.06 10.45
CA GLN A 10 41.94 14.17 9.57
C GLN A 10 40.74 14.63 10.40
N SER A 11 40.30 15.84 10.08
CA SER A 11 39.19 16.55 10.69
C SER A 11 37.93 15.69 10.72
N LEU A 12 37.35 15.53 11.92
CA LEU A 12 35.97 15.11 12.07
C LEU A 12 35.09 16.14 11.35
N GLN A 13 34.53 15.76 10.21
CA GLN A 13 33.50 16.56 9.55
C GLN A 13 32.25 16.52 10.42
N ALA A 14 31.84 17.69 10.90
CA ALA A 14 30.68 17.89 11.73
C ALA A 14 29.41 17.43 10.99
N ILE A 15 28.72 16.45 11.58
CA ILE A 15 27.36 16.07 11.16
C ILE A 15 26.43 17.23 11.57
N PRO A 16 25.71 17.88 10.64
CA PRO A 16 24.72 18.89 11.03
C PRO A 16 23.61 18.22 11.84
N GLN A 17 23.43 18.71 13.06
CA GLN A 17 22.35 18.34 13.96
C GLN A 17 21.01 18.57 13.24
N LEU A 18 20.24 17.49 13.02
CA LEU A 18 18.86 17.62 12.58
C LEU A 18 18.03 18.20 13.73
N ASP A 19 17.39 19.34 13.50
CA ASP A 19 16.48 19.99 14.44
C ASP A 19 15.30 19.07 14.85
N PRO A 20 15.09 18.79 16.14
CA PRO A 20 13.99 17.94 16.62
C PRO A 20 12.61 18.64 16.63
N LYS A 21 12.46 19.86 16.10
CA LYS A 21 11.23 20.66 16.21
C LYS A 21 10.35 20.66 14.95
N ARG A 22 10.05 19.48 14.40
CA ARG A 22 8.90 19.31 13.49
C ARG A 22 8.06 18.06 13.76
N LEU A 23 7.77 17.79 15.04
CA LEU A 23 6.53 17.09 15.37
C LEU A 23 5.34 18.00 15.05
N ASN A 24 4.84 17.94 13.81
CA ASN A 24 3.44 18.24 13.56
C ASN A 24 2.64 17.04 14.06
N LEU A 25 2.41 17.03 15.38
CA LEU A 25 1.43 16.16 16.01
C LEU A 25 0.07 16.57 15.44
N ARG A 26 -0.38 15.83 14.42
CA ARG A 26 -1.79 15.87 14.01
C ARG A 26 -2.58 15.26 15.14
N THR A 27 -3.08 16.12 16.02
CA THR A 27 -4.13 15.82 16.99
C THR A 27 -5.34 15.31 16.22
N VAL A 28 -5.51 13.99 16.13
CA VAL A 28 -6.82 13.42 15.82
C VAL A 28 -7.64 13.55 17.09
N GLY A 29 -8.51 14.55 17.12
CA GLY A 29 -9.52 14.68 18.16
C GLY A 29 -10.46 13.48 18.08
N SER A 30 -10.21 12.48 18.92
CA SER A 30 -11.16 11.41 19.22
C SER A 30 -12.25 12.01 20.09
N GLY A 31 -13.17 12.74 19.47
CA GLY A 31 -14.43 13.14 20.09
C GLY A 31 -15.27 11.90 20.33
N SER A 32 -15.13 11.31 21.51
CA SER A 32 -16.01 10.27 22.03
C SER A 32 -17.33 10.94 22.43
N SER A 33 -18.23 11.11 21.48
CA SER A 33 -19.56 11.65 21.74
C SER A 33 -20.53 10.50 22.02
N THR A 34 -20.72 10.26 23.31
CA THR A 34 -21.84 9.49 23.87
C THR A 34 -23.16 9.88 23.19
N ALA A 35 -23.89 8.88 22.71
CA ALA A 35 -25.17 9.05 22.02
C ALA A 35 -26.22 9.79 22.88
N PRO A 36 -26.99 10.73 22.32
CA PRO A 36 -28.20 11.24 22.96
C PRO A 36 -29.40 10.33 22.67
N ILE A 37 -30.23 10.13 23.70
CA ILE A 37 -31.34 9.17 23.79
C ILE A 37 -32.66 9.72 23.17
N TYR A 38 -32.65 10.89 22.52
CA TYR A 38 -33.88 11.49 21.97
C TYR A 38 -33.62 11.98 20.54
N GLY A 39 -34.33 11.38 19.60
CA GLY A 39 -34.18 11.58 18.16
C GLY A 39 -34.45 13.02 17.72
N VAL A 40 -33.38 13.75 17.42
CA VAL A 40 -33.43 14.93 16.54
C VAL A 40 -32.67 14.60 15.26
N ALA A 41 -33.41 14.55 14.16
CA ALA A 41 -32.90 14.28 12.82
C ALA A 41 -31.96 15.40 12.38
N THR A 42 -30.67 15.30 12.72
CA THR A 42 -29.63 16.04 11.99
C THR A 42 -29.34 15.25 10.73
N GLY A 43 -29.60 15.87 9.57
CA GLY A 43 -29.51 15.24 8.27
C GLY A 43 -28.14 14.60 8.06
N PHE A 44 -28.10 13.27 8.14
CA PHE A 44 -26.99 12.48 7.64
C PHE A 44 -27.06 12.57 6.13
N GLN A 45 -26.37 13.57 5.56
CA GLN A 45 -26.14 13.59 4.13
C GLN A 45 -25.23 12.40 3.83
N ASP A 46 -25.86 11.29 3.47
CA ASP A 46 -25.28 10.20 2.72
C ASP A 46 -24.76 10.78 1.40
N LEU A 47 -23.58 11.41 1.46
CA LEU A 47 -22.69 11.51 0.32
C LEU A 47 -22.15 10.10 0.08
N LYS A 48 -23.06 9.21 -0.33
CA LYS A 48 -22.75 8.03 -1.10
C LYS A 48 -22.18 8.56 -2.40
N ALA A 49 -20.89 8.90 -2.34
CA ALA A 49 -20.08 9.19 -3.49
C ALA A 49 -20.07 7.89 -4.30
N THR A 50 -21.05 7.74 -5.18
CA THR A 50 -20.96 6.97 -6.42
C THR A 50 -19.97 7.68 -7.33
N SER A 51 -18.79 7.96 -6.79
CA SER A 51 -17.67 8.35 -7.58
C SER A 51 -17.25 7.06 -8.27
N SER A 52 -17.78 6.87 -9.47
CA SER A 52 -17.04 6.27 -10.57
C SER A 52 -15.77 7.10 -10.79
N ARG A 53 -14.92 7.17 -9.76
CA ARG A 53 -13.53 7.51 -9.89
C ARG A 53 -13.00 6.23 -10.50
N ASN A 54 -12.91 6.22 -11.81
CA ASN A 54 -11.84 5.56 -12.49
C ASN A 54 -10.52 6.15 -11.95
N ASP A 55 -10.24 5.80 -10.69
CA ASP A 55 -9.09 6.21 -9.95
C ASP A 55 -8.02 5.28 -10.50
N ASN A 56 -7.28 5.80 -11.47
CA ASN A 56 -6.01 5.27 -11.96
C ASN A 56 -4.95 5.19 -10.83
N ARG A 57 -5.36 4.97 -9.57
CA ARG A 57 -4.55 4.38 -8.51
C ARG A 57 -3.88 3.17 -9.11
N VAL A 58 -2.59 3.34 -9.34
CA VAL A 58 -1.66 2.31 -9.81
C VAL A 58 -1.58 1.26 -8.70
N THR A 59 -2.58 0.38 -8.69
CA THR A 59 -2.66 -0.75 -7.80
C THR A 59 -1.63 -1.76 -8.26
N VAL A 60 -0.85 -2.25 -7.30
CA VAL A 60 0.22 -3.21 -7.61
C VAL A 60 -0.41 -4.48 -8.14
N LYS A 61 -0.01 -4.89 -9.35
CA LYS A 61 -0.53 -6.11 -10.00
C LYS A 61 -0.21 -7.38 -9.18
N ARG A 62 0.92 -7.38 -8.45
CA ARG A 62 1.36 -8.49 -7.58
C ARG A 62 1.98 -7.95 -6.29
N SER A 63 1.42 -8.31 -5.14
CA SER A 63 2.06 -8.06 -3.86
C SER A 63 3.21 -9.04 -3.62
N CYS A 64 4.27 -8.56 -2.96
CA CYS A 64 5.35 -9.42 -2.49
C CYS A 64 4.87 -10.40 -1.41
N ILE A 65 5.58 -11.49 -1.23
CA ILE A 65 5.23 -12.57 -0.29
C ILE A 65 5.08 -12.03 1.13
N ASN A 66 6.03 -11.20 1.60
CA ASN A 66 6.01 -10.61 2.93
C ASN A 66 4.76 -9.74 3.18
N CYS A 67 4.43 -8.83 2.25
CA CYS A 67 3.25 -7.98 2.37
C CYS A 67 1.95 -8.77 2.25
N LYS A 68 1.94 -9.84 1.43
CA LYS A 68 0.78 -10.73 1.27
C LYS A 68 0.49 -11.51 2.55
N LEU A 69 1.52 -12.08 3.19
CA LEU A 69 1.39 -12.79 4.47
C LEU A 69 0.93 -11.85 5.58
N ALA A 70 1.50 -10.63 5.63
CA ALA A 70 1.10 -9.60 6.59
C ALA A 70 -0.28 -8.97 6.28
N LYS A 71 -0.92 -9.31 5.15
CA LYS A 71 -2.18 -8.72 4.66
C LYS A 71 -2.15 -7.19 4.61
N THR A 72 -1.06 -6.63 4.12
CA THR A 72 -0.87 -5.18 4.07
C THR A 72 -0.59 -4.66 2.67
N ARG A 73 -0.72 -3.35 2.48
CA ARG A 73 -0.44 -2.69 1.20
C ARG A 73 1.03 -2.89 0.79
N CYS A 74 1.22 -3.27 -0.46
CA CYS A 74 2.52 -3.39 -1.12
C CYS A 74 2.70 -2.23 -2.11
N ASP A 75 3.95 -1.86 -2.40
CA ASP A 75 4.30 -0.84 -3.40
C ASP A 75 4.80 -1.51 -4.70
N ASN A 76 4.93 -0.76 -5.80
CA ASN A 76 5.37 -1.30 -7.11
C ASN A 76 6.90 -1.47 -7.23
N GLU A 77 7.68 -0.81 -6.37
CA GLU A 77 9.15 -0.91 -6.34
C GLU A 77 9.59 -2.26 -5.71
N ARG A 78 10.67 -2.87 -6.21
CA ARG A 78 11.28 -4.08 -5.64
C ARG A 78 12.77 -3.86 -5.34
N PRO A 79 13.23 -4.12 -4.10
CA PRO A 79 12.47 -4.45 -2.89
C PRO A 79 11.48 -3.34 -2.51
N CYS A 80 10.30 -3.69 -1.97
CA CYS A 80 9.29 -2.67 -1.65
C CYS A 80 9.71 -1.84 -0.44
N ARG A 81 9.26 -0.58 -0.38
CA ARG A 81 9.62 0.37 0.70
C ARG A 81 9.35 -0.17 2.10
N ARG A 82 8.29 -0.97 2.27
CA ARG A 82 8.02 -1.64 3.54
C ARG A 82 9.09 -2.68 3.87
N CYS A 83 9.47 -3.54 2.92
CA CYS A 83 10.49 -4.56 3.15
C CYS A 83 11.82 -3.93 3.55
N VAL A 84 12.20 -2.81 2.92
CA VAL A 84 13.38 -2.00 3.30
C VAL A 84 13.25 -1.51 4.75
N ARG A 85 12.14 -0.87 5.11
CA ARG A 85 11.91 -0.38 6.49
C ARG A 85 11.90 -1.47 7.55
N THR A 86 11.52 -2.70 7.18
CA THR A 86 11.50 -3.85 8.10
C THR A 86 12.79 -4.68 8.08
N GLY A 87 13.78 -4.32 7.25
CA GLY A 87 15.01 -5.10 7.10
C GLY A 87 14.79 -6.49 6.48
N ARG A 88 13.74 -6.64 5.64
CA ARG A 88 13.39 -7.90 4.95
C ARG A 88 13.47 -7.76 3.43
N GLU A 89 14.35 -6.88 2.96
CA GLU A 89 14.60 -6.64 1.55
C GLU A 89 15.18 -7.87 0.83
N ALA A 90 16.02 -8.66 1.51
CA ALA A 90 16.61 -9.88 0.97
C ALA A 90 15.58 -10.95 0.55
N THR A 91 14.41 -10.97 1.19
CA THR A 91 13.32 -11.93 0.89
C THR A 91 12.14 -11.29 0.16
N CYS A 92 12.30 -10.06 -0.34
CA CYS A 92 11.23 -9.32 -0.99
C CYS A 92 10.98 -9.81 -2.43
N VAL A 93 10.27 -10.93 -2.55
CA VAL A 93 9.94 -11.57 -3.84
C VAL A 93 8.45 -11.46 -4.13
N ASP A 94 8.09 -11.28 -5.40
CA ASP A 94 6.69 -11.26 -5.84
C ASP A 94 6.00 -12.61 -5.64
N SER A 95 4.77 -12.58 -5.12
CA SER A 95 4.01 -13.81 -4.94
C SER A 95 3.46 -14.32 -6.28
N VAL A 96 3.74 -15.59 -6.60
CA VAL A 96 3.17 -16.25 -7.78
C VAL A 96 1.70 -16.57 -7.50
N HIS A 97 0.80 -15.97 -8.26
CA HIS A 97 -0.62 -16.31 -8.21
C HIS A 97 -0.87 -17.51 -9.13
N LYS A 98 -1.12 -18.69 -8.57
CA LYS A 98 -1.64 -19.81 -9.36
C LYS A 98 -3.05 -19.43 -9.82
N LYS A 99 -3.31 -19.55 -11.12
CA LYS A 99 -4.66 -19.31 -11.64
C LYS A 99 -5.59 -20.29 -10.95
N ARG A 100 -6.59 -19.77 -10.21
CA ARG A 100 -7.66 -20.62 -9.68
C ARG A 100 -8.30 -21.31 -10.89
N GLY A 101 -8.39 -22.63 -10.86
CA GLY A 101 -8.96 -23.47 -11.92
C GLY A 101 -10.47 -23.30 -12.10
N ARG A 102 -11.01 -22.07 -11.93
CA ARG A 102 -12.39 -21.78 -12.28
C ARG A 102 -12.49 -21.99 -13.79
N LYS A 103 -13.24 -23.02 -14.21
CA LYS A 103 -13.67 -23.14 -15.61
C LYS A 103 -14.17 -21.77 -16.03
N ARG A 104 -13.62 -21.22 -17.13
CA ARG A 104 -14.17 -20.00 -17.73
C ARG A 104 -15.66 -20.30 -17.92
N SER A 105 -16.51 -19.57 -17.22
CA SER A 105 -17.94 -19.58 -17.51
C SER A 105 -18.04 -19.07 -18.93
N VAL A 106 -18.21 -19.98 -19.88
CA VAL A 106 -18.58 -19.62 -21.24
C VAL A 106 -19.87 -18.85 -21.05
N ASN A 107 -19.87 -17.55 -21.35
CA ASN A 107 -21.08 -16.75 -21.22
C ASN A 107 -22.13 -17.42 -22.12
N PRO A 108 -23.20 -18.01 -21.55
CA PRO A 108 -24.13 -18.81 -22.31
C PRO A 108 -24.85 -17.97 -23.36
N SER A 109 -24.86 -16.64 -23.23
CA SER A 109 -25.43 -15.71 -24.21
C SER A 109 -24.81 -15.82 -25.61
N THR A 110 -23.48 -15.87 -25.70
CA THR A 110 -22.79 -15.97 -27.01
C THR A 110 -22.79 -17.39 -27.57
N ALA A 111 -22.69 -18.40 -26.70
CA ALA A 111 -22.70 -19.80 -27.11
C ALA A 111 -24.10 -20.27 -27.56
N ALA A 112 -25.15 -19.85 -26.84
CA ALA A 112 -26.53 -20.18 -27.19
C ALA A 112 -27.00 -19.44 -28.46
N MET A 113 -26.58 -18.18 -28.65
CA MET A 113 -26.93 -17.42 -29.86
C MET A 113 -26.29 -18.02 -31.12
N LYS A 114 -25.04 -18.50 -31.03
CA LYS A 114 -24.35 -19.16 -32.15
C LYS A 114 -24.95 -20.52 -32.52
N ALA A 115 -25.35 -21.32 -31.52
CA ALA A 115 -26.01 -22.60 -31.77
C ALA A 115 -27.32 -22.41 -32.56
N ARG A 116 -28.16 -21.47 -32.13
CA ARG A 116 -29.45 -21.20 -32.78
C ARG A 116 -29.36 -20.70 -34.24
N MET A 117 -28.32 -19.93 -34.59
CA MET A 117 -28.12 -19.46 -35.97
C MET A 117 -27.53 -20.52 -36.90
N SER A 118 -27.00 -21.62 -36.35
CA SER A 118 -26.45 -22.73 -37.16
C SER A 118 -27.48 -23.81 -37.48
N ASP A 119 -28.66 -23.76 -36.84
CA ASP A 119 -29.80 -24.67 -37.05
C ASP A 119 -30.88 -24.07 -37.99
N MET A 120 -30.67 -22.85 -38.48
CA MET A 120 -31.44 -22.27 -39.62
C MET A 120 -30.72 -22.57 -40.92
#